data_AF-A0A7V1FXK0-F1
#
_entry.id   AF-A0A7V1FXK0-F1
#
_cell.length_a   1.000
_cell.length_b   1.000
_cell.length_c   1.000
_cell.angle_alpha   90.00
_cell.angle_beta   90.00
_cell.angle_gamma   90.00
#
_symmetry.space_group_name_H-M   'P 1'
#
loop_
_entity.id
_entity.type
_entity.pdbx_description
1 polymer ?
#
loop_
_entity_poly.entity_id
_entity_poly.type
_entity_poly.pdbx_seq_one_letter_code
_entity_poly.pdbx_strand_id
1 'polypeptide(L)'
;MKEAGPLWKVPVTPDLLNEMGKGTLMEALGIVFTEVGPDYLRARMPVDHRTRQYLGMLHGGASVALAETVASTASNLVLDPSAQYAIGLEINANHLKAVREGYVWAEARPIHLGRTIHVWDIRIYEEGTGALVTALRHTVIVRNRSGQTNS
;
A
#
# COMPACT_ATOMS: atom_id res chain seq x y z
N MET A 1 5.71 -16.97 -25.05
CA MET A 1 6.05 -16.03 -23.96
C MET A 1 5.80 -16.78 -22.66
N LYS A 2 6.76 -16.85 -21.73
CA LYS A 2 6.49 -17.48 -20.42
C LYS A 2 5.60 -16.53 -19.63
N GLU A 3 4.41 -16.98 -19.25
CA GLU A 3 3.61 -16.27 -18.26
C GLU A 3 4.46 -16.13 -17.00
N ALA A 4 4.74 -14.88 -16.60
CA ALA A 4 5.42 -14.62 -15.34
C ALA A 4 4.46 -15.09 -14.23
N GLY A 5 4.96 -15.95 -13.33
CA GLY A 5 4.20 -16.35 -12.14
C GLY A 5 3.84 -15.13 -11.28
N PRO A 6 2.93 -15.29 -10.31
CA PRO A 6 2.53 -14.19 -9.42
C PRO A 6 3.75 -13.59 -8.73
N LEU A 7 3.75 -12.26 -8.60
CA LEU A 7 4.85 -11.47 -8.02
C LEU A 7 5.19 -11.87 -6.57
N TRP A 8 4.21 -12.43 -5.86
CA TRP A 8 4.26 -12.68 -4.43
C TRP A 8 4.96 -14.00 -4.10
N LYS A 9 5.85 -13.96 -3.10
CA LYS A 9 6.52 -15.17 -2.58
C LYS A 9 5.72 -15.87 -1.47
N VAL A 10 4.67 -15.22 -0.99
CA VAL A 10 3.82 -15.69 0.09
C VAL A 10 2.39 -15.85 -0.44
N PRO A 11 1.75 -17.02 -0.27
CA PRO A 11 0.31 -17.15 -0.51
C PRO A 11 -0.45 -16.17 0.39
N VAL A 12 -1.24 -15.28 -0.20
CA VAL A 12 -1.89 -14.18 0.52
C VAL A 12 -3.28 -13.91 -0.03
N THR A 13 -4.21 -13.60 0.87
CA THR A 13 -5.57 -13.18 0.55
C THR A 13 -5.86 -11.81 1.19
N PRO A 14 -6.83 -11.04 0.66
CA PRO A 14 -7.26 -9.80 1.30
C PRO A 14 -7.69 -10.01 2.76
N ASP A 15 -8.40 -11.11 3.06
CA ASP A 15 -8.87 -11.41 4.42
C ASP A 15 -7.71 -11.55 5.42
N LEU A 16 -6.65 -12.27 5.04
CA LEU A 16 -5.46 -12.40 5.90
C LEU A 16 -4.82 -11.03 6.19
N LEU A 17 -4.69 -10.19 5.16
CA LEU A 17 -4.11 -8.84 5.32
C LEU A 17 -4.98 -7.95 6.20
N ASN A 18 -6.31 -8.06 6.09
CA ASN A 18 -7.25 -7.31 6.91
C ASN A 18 -7.20 -7.77 8.37
N GLU A 19 -7.05 -9.07 8.64
CA GLU A 19 -6.83 -9.59 9.99
C GLU A 19 -5.52 -9.06 10.60
N MET A 20 -4.43 -9.02 9.82
CA MET A 20 -3.15 -8.44 10.26
C MET A 20 -3.22 -6.93 10.54
N GLY A 21 -4.20 -6.23 9.95
CA GLY A 21 -4.41 -4.80 10.14
C GLY A 21 -5.16 -4.41 11.42
N LYS A 22 -5.73 -5.38 12.16
CA LYS A 22 -6.47 -5.12 13.40
C LYS A 22 -5.55 -4.56 14.50
N GLY A 23 -6.05 -3.59 15.25
CA GLY A 23 -5.30 -2.88 16.29
C GLY A 23 -4.23 -1.93 15.76
N THR A 24 -4.25 -1.61 14.45
CA THR A 24 -3.26 -0.72 13.82
C THR A 24 -3.91 0.54 13.24
N LEU A 25 -3.11 1.40 12.63
CA LEU A 25 -3.60 2.57 11.90
C LEU A 25 -4.59 2.21 10.78
N MET A 26 -4.47 1.01 10.19
CA MET A 26 -5.41 0.55 9.16
C MET A 26 -6.84 0.51 9.69
N GLU A 27 -7.05 -0.12 10.85
CA GLU A 27 -8.37 -0.19 11.49
C GLU A 27 -8.87 1.22 11.87
N ALA A 28 -8.00 2.05 12.45
CA ALA A 28 -8.33 3.41 12.85
C ALA A 28 -8.81 4.28 11.67
N LEU A 29 -8.25 4.09 10.48
CA LEU A 29 -8.63 4.81 9.26
C LEU A 29 -9.67 4.08 8.40
N GLY A 30 -10.08 2.86 8.78
CA GLY A 30 -10.99 2.03 7.99
C GLY A 30 -10.41 1.55 6.66
N ILE A 31 -9.08 1.36 6.58
CA ILE A 31 -8.40 0.81 5.41
C ILE A 31 -8.68 -0.69 5.33
N VAL A 32 -9.12 -1.14 4.16
CA VAL A 32 -9.45 -2.55 3.89
C VAL A 32 -8.82 -2.97 2.57
N PHE A 33 -7.97 -4.01 2.58
CA PHE A 33 -7.48 -4.67 1.38
C PHE A 33 -8.65 -5.34 0.66
N THR A 34 -8.72 -5.12 -0.66
CA THR A 34 -9.83 -5.60 -1.50
C THR A 34 -9.36 -6.61 -2.53
N GLU A 35 -8.09 -6.58 -2.93
CA GLU A 35 -7.63 -7.39 -4.05
C GLU A 35 -6.12 -7.62 -3.99
N VAL A 36 -5.71 -8.85 -4.30
CA VAL A 36 -4.32 -9.26 -4.55
C VAL A 36 -4.26 -9.66 -6.03
N GLY A 37 -3.75 -8.77 -6.88
CA GLY A 37 -3.55 -9.05 -8.30
C GLY A 37 -2.26 -9.82 -8.57
N PRO A 38 -1.93 -10.17 -9.82
CA PRO A 38 -0.67 -10.85 -10.15
C PRO A 38 0.58 -9.99 -9.90
N ASP A 39 0.45 -8.66 -10.04
CA ASP A 39 1.54 -7.67 -9.93
C ASP A 39 1.12 -6.36 -9.23
N TYR A 40 -0.04 -6.35 -8.58
CA TYR A 40 -0.54 -5.20 -7.81
C TYR A 40 -1.25 -5.62 -6.53
N LEU A 41 -1.28 -4.70 -5.57
CA LEU A 41 -2.09 -4.83 -4.35
C LEU A 41 -3.06 -3.65 -4.28
N ARG A 42 -4.30 -3.90 -3.87
CA ARG A 42 -5.35 -2.87 -3.78
C ARG A 42 -6.01 -2.84 -2.41
N ALA A 43 -6.24 -1.63 -1.90
CA ALA A 43 -7.04 -1.38 -0.71
C ALA A 43 -7.95 -0.17 -0.89
N ARG A 44 -9.03 -0.10 -0.10
CA ARG A 44 -9.94 1.04 -0.05
C ARG A 44 -9.93 1.70 1.32
N MET A 45 -10.29 2.97 1.36
CA MET A 45 -10.44 3.76 2.59
C MET A 45 -11.66 4.69 2.47
N PRO A 46 -12.49 4.80 3.51
CA PRO A 46 -13.63 5.72 3.53
C PRO A 46 -13.17 7.18 3.62
N VAL A 47 -13.97 8.09 3.08
CA VAL A 47 -13.82 9.54 3.22
C VAL A 47 -14.87 10.06 4.20
N ASP A 48 -14.57 9.98 5.50
CA ASP A 48 -15.47 10.34 6.59
C ASP A 48 -14.75 11.09 7.73
N HIS A 49 -15.38 11.21 8.90
CA HIS A 49 -14.83 11.92 10.06
C HIS A 49 -13.43 11.46 10.51
N ARG A 50 -13.01 10.23 10.17
CA ARG A 50 -11.68 9.68 10.50
C ARG A 50 -10.59 10.16 9.56
N THR A 51 -10.95 10.50 8.32
CA THR A 51 -10.01 10.69 7.21
C THR A 51 -10.12 12.06 6.54
N ARG A 52 -11.10 12.88 6.91
CA ARG A 52 -11.26 14.25 6.42
C ARG A 52 -10.34 15.23 7.18
N GLN A 53 -9.86 16.24 6.46
CA GLN A 53 -9.24 17.43 7.05
C GLN A 53 -10.31 18.49 7.42
N TYR A 54 -9.89 19.56 8.09
CA TYR A 54 -10.79 20.54 8.72
C TYR A 54 -11.70 21.33 7.77
N LEU A 55 -11.45 21.32 6.45
CA LEU A 55 -12.34 21.87 5.41
C LEU A 55 -13.32 20.83 4.85
N GLY A 56 -13.40 19.64 5.45
CA GLY A 56 -14.39 18.62 5.13
C GLY A 56 -14.08 17.76 3.89
N MET A 57 -12.86 17.80 3.37
CA MET A 57 -12.39 16.94 2.28
C MET A 57 -11.36 15.92 2.78
N LEU A 58 -11.04 14.90 1.98
CA LEU A 58 -10.01 13.90 2.29
C LEU A 58 -8.69 14.57 2.69
N HIS A 59 -8.15 14.18 3.85
CA HIS A 59 -6.86 14.65 4.34
C HIS A 59 -5.72 14.06 3.50
N GLY A 60 -4.79 14.90 3.01
CA GLY A 60 -3.66 14.43 2.20
C GLY A 60 -2.81 13.37 2.90
N GLY A 61 -2.54 13.55 4.20
CA GLY A 61 -1.91 12.53 5.04
C GLY A 61 -2.68 11.21 5.18
N ALA A 62 -4.01 11.19 5.09
CA ALA A 62 -4.77 9.94 5.06
C ALA A 62 -4.56 9.21 3.73
N SER A 63 -4.50 9.95 2.61
CA SER A 63 -4.10 9.39 1.32
C SER A 63 -2.69 8.78 1.37
N VAL A 64 -1.74 9.47 2.01
CA VAL A 64 -0.37 8.95 2.20
C VAL A 64 -0.37 7.69 3.07
N ALA A 65 -1.13 7.66 4.17
CA ALA A 65 -1.24 6.48 5.02
C ALA A 65 -1.83 5.27 4.28
N LEU A 66 -2.88 5.48 3.48
CA LEU A 66 -3.43 4.43 2.61
C LEU A 66 -2.38 3.92 1.61
N ALA A 67 -1.67 4.81 0.92
CA ALA A 67 -0.67 4.43 -0.05
C ALA A 67 0.52 3.68 0.56
N GLU A 68 1.04 4.18 1.69
CA GLU A 68 2.14 3.56 2.41
C GLU A 68 1.76 2.18 2.94
N THR A 69 0.52 2.01 3.41
CA THR A 69 -0.03 0.72 3.84
C THR A 69 0.03 -0.29 2.71
N VAL A 70 -0.49 0.05 1.53
CA VAL A 70 -0.54 -0.88 0.39
C VAL A 70 0.86 -1.19 -0.13
N ALA A 71 1.71 -0.18 -0.33
CA ALA A 71 3.05 -0.39 -0.88
C ALA A 71 4.01 -1.09 0.09
N SER A 72 3.94 -0.81 1.39
CA SER A 72 4.78 -1.49 2.40
C SER A 72 4.35 -2.94 2.59
N THR A 73 3.04 -3.22 2.53
CA THR A 73 2.52 -4.59 2.55
C THR A 73 2.97 -5.35 1.31
N ALA A 74 2.76 -4.78 0.11
CA ALA A 74 3.22 -5.37 -1.15
C ALA A 74 4.73 -5.66 -1.14
N SER A 75 5.54 -4.74 -0.59
CA SER A 75 6.98 -4.95 -0.43
C SER A 75 7.34 -6.13 0.45
N ASN A 76 6.59 -6.39 1.53
CA ASN A 76 6.88 -7.53 2.40
C ASN A 76 6.39 -8.85 1.78
N LEU A 77 5.36 -8.82 0.93
CA LEU A 77 4.84 -10.00 0.22
C LEU A 77 5.77 -10.52 -0.90
N VAL A 78 6.67 -9.68 -1.43
CA VAL A 78 7.68 -10.08 -2.43
C VAL A 78 8.98 -10.61 -1.80
N LEU A 79 9.10 -10.54 -0.47
CA LEU A 79 10.26 -10.99 0.28
C LEU A 79 10.02 -12.38 0.88
N ASP A 80 11.12 -13.05 1.27
CA ASP A 80 11.02 -14.21 2.15
C ASP A 80 10.81 -13.70 3.58
N PRO A 81 9.64 -13.91 4.20
CA PRO A 81 9.34 -13.38 5.52
C PRO A 81 10.20 -13.98 6.63
N SER A 82 10.84 -15.14 6.40
CA SER A 82 11.74 -15.79 7.35
C SER A 82 13.14 -15.16 7.36
N ALA A 83 13.56 -14.56 6.25
CA ALA A 83 14.90 -14.01 6.07
C ALA A 83 14.92 -12.47 6.04
N GLN A 84 13.87 -11.84 5.52
CA GLN A 84 13.86 -10.43 5.18
C GLN A 84 12.57 -9.73 5.62
N TYR A 85 12.65 -8.40 5.73
CA TYR A 85 11.51 -7.51 5.90
C TYR A 85 11.80 -6.15 5.26
N ALA A 86 10.75 -5.41 4.91
CA ALA A 86 10.85 -4.07 4.34
C ALA A 86 10.21 -3.02 5.26
N ILE A 87 10.82 -1.85 5.35
CA ILE A 87 10.31 -0.69 6.08
C ILE A 87 10.35 0.56 5.20
N GLY A 88 9.42 1.49 5.42
CA GLY A 88 9.36 2.77 4.71
C GLY A 88 10.67 3.56 4.84
N LEU A 89 11.13 4.13 3.73
CA LEU A 89 12.32 5.00 3.69
C LEU A 89 11.96 6.42 3.22
N GLU A 90 11.19 6.55 2.15
CA GLU A 90 10.79 7.84 1.59
C GLU A 90 9.43 7.72 0.91
N ILE A 91 8.60 8.76 1.03
CA ILE A 91 7.31 8.83 0.34
C ILE A 91 7.07 10.27 -0.13
N ASN A 92 6.57 10.40 -1.36
CA ASN A 92 6.15 11.67 -1.95
C ASN A 92 4.78 11.51 -2.63
N ALA A 93 4.01 12.60 -2.66
CA ALA A 93 2.63 12.60 -3.13
C ALA A 93 2.26 13.92 -3.82
N ASN A 94 1.46 13.82 -4.88
CA ASN A 94 0.75 14.95 -5.48
C ASN A 94 -0.77 14.74 -5.35
N HIS A 95 -1.43 15.65 -4.64
CA HIS A 95 -2.88 15.66 -4.48
C HIS A 95 -3.53 16.41 -5.65
N LEU A 96 -4.32 15.71 -6.46
CA LEU A 96 -4.81 16.20 -7.75
C LEU A 96 -6.29 16.57 -7.74
N LYS A 97 -7.09 15.89 -6.91
CA LYS A 97 -8.54 16.11 -6.80
C LYS A 97 -9.01 16.02 -5.35
N ALA A 98 -9.94 16.88 -4.96
CA ALA A 98 -10.60 16.80 -3.67
C ALA A 98 -11.76 15.79 -3.69
N VAL A 99 -11.84 14.95 -2.65
CA VAL A 99 -12.96 14.02 -2.41
C VAL A 99 -13.60 14.37 -1.08
N ARG A 100 -14.93 14.41 -1.01
CA ARG A 100 -15.66 14.80 0.21
C ARG A 100 -16.32 13.62 0.91
N GLU A 101 -16.71 12.59 0.19
CA GLU A 101 -17.47 11.45 0.74
C GLU A 101 -17.24 10.18 -0.08
N GLY A 102 -17.85 9.08 0.36
CA GLY A 102 -17.69 7.77 -0.28
C GLY A 102 -16.37 7.12 0.09
N TYR A 103 -15.75 6.47 -0.88
CA TYR A 103 -14.49 5.74 -0.71
C TYR A 103 -13.47 6.19 -1.75
N VAL A 104 -12.20 5.99 -1.40
CA VAL A 104 -11.08 6.00 -2.33
C VAL A 104 -10.41 4.63 -2.33
N TRP A 105 -9.86 4.21 -3.47
CA TRP A 105 -9.04 3.01 -3.56
C TRP A 105 -7.62 3.35 -4.03
N ALA A 106 -6.65 2.73 -3.37
CA ALA A 106 -5.24 2.77 -3.73
C ALA A 106 -4.85 1.46 -4.40
N GLU A 107 -4.13 1.57 -5.51
CA GLU A 107 -3.44 0.44 -6.16
C GLU A 107 -1.95 0.70 -6.17
N ALA A 108 -1.16 -0.25 -5.66
CA ALA A 108 0.30 -0.19 -5.69
C ALA A 108 0.85 -1.17 -6.74
N ARG A 109 1.74 -0.69 -7.60
CA ARG A 109 2.49 -1.47 -8.61
C ARG A 109 4.00 -1.24 -8.46
N PRO A 110 4.83 -2.27 -8.67
CA PRO A 110 6.27 -2.10 -8.52
C PRO A 110 6.85 -1.26 -9.67
N ILE A 111 7.70 -0.29 -9.34
CA ILE A 111 8.59 0.39 -10.29
C ILE A 111 9.94 -0.34 -10.32
N HIS A 112 10.46 -0.71 -9.15
CA HIS A 112 11.75 -1.37 -9.00
C HIS A 112 11.75 -2.30 -7.78
N LEU A 113 12.20 -3.53 -7.95
CA LEU A 113 12.35 -4.52 -6.86
C LEU A 113 13.80 -4.98 -6.77
N GLY A 114 14.63 -4.18 -6.10
CA GLY A 114 16.04 -4.46 -5.88
C GLY A 114 16.30 -5.24 -4.59
N ARG A 115 17.55 -5.67 -4.39
CA ARG A 115 17.96 -6.43 -3.19
C ARG A 115 17.87 -5.62 -1.89
N THR A 116 18.07 -4.30 -1.97
CA THR A 116 18.14 -3.41 -0.80
C THR A 116 17.02 -2.38 -0.78
N ILE A 117 16.41 -2.05 -1.91
CA ILE A 117 15.39 -1.02 -2.04
C ILE A 117 14.29 -1.53 -2.97
N HIS A 118 13.04 -1.28 -2.61
CA HIS A 118 11.93 -1.33 -3.56
C HIS A 118 11.34 0.06 -3.77
N VAL A 119 10.83 0.32 -4.96
CA VAL A 119 10.14 1.55 -5.34
C VAL A 119 8.79 1.16 -5.94
N TRP A 120 7.71 1.80 -5.48
CA TRP A 120 6.33 1.52 -5.89
C TRP A 120 5.66 2.78 -6.45
N ASP A 121 4.92 2.63 -7.54
CA ASP A 121 3.93 3.61 -8.01
C ASP A 121 2.61 3.29 -7.29
N ILE A 122 2.00 4.31 -6.68
CA ILE A 122 0.69 4.17 -6.06
C ILE A 122 -0.24 5.20 -6.66
N ARG A 123 -1.43 4.75 -7.04
CA ARG A 123 -2.49 5.60 -7.57
C ARG A 123 -3.73 5.46 -6.69
N ILE A 124 -4.24 6.59 -6.23
CA ILE A 124 -5.49 6.68 -5.47
C ILE A 124 -6.56 7.27 -6.35
N TYR A 125 -7.70 6.62 -6.42
CA TYR A 125 -8.84 7.03 -7.22
C TYR A 125 -10.11 7.13 -6.37
N GLU A 126 -11.04 7.97 -6.82
CA GLU A 126 -12.38 8.10 -6.23
C GLU A 126 -13.31 6.99 -6.70
N GLU A 127 -14.01 6.33 -5.78
CA GLU A 127 -14.80 5.14 -6.10
C GLU A 127 -15.93 5.38 -7.10
N GLY A 128 -16.72 6.43 -6.90
CA GLY A 128 -17.90 6.69 -7.74
C GLY A 128 -17.55 7.17 -9.14
N THR A 129 -16.39 7.82 -9.34
CA THR A 129 -16.07 8.50 -10.60
C THR A 129 -14.88 7.89 -11.34
N GLY A 130 -14.04 7.11 -10.67
CA GLY A 130 -12.77 6.61 -11.21
C GLY A 130 -11.73 7.71 -11.44
N ALA A 131 -11.97 8.95 -10.98
CA ALA A 131 -11.03 10.04 -11.14
C ALA A 131 -9.77 9.83 -10.28
N LEU A 132 -8.59 10.16 -10.82
CA LEU A 132 -7.34 10.13 -10.07
C LEU A 132 -7.34 11.24 -9.01
N VAL A 133 -7.19 10.85 -7.74
CA VAL A 133 -7.23 11.71 -6.56
C VAL A 133 -5.83 12.08 -6.09
N THR A 134 -4.93 11.10 -6.02
CA THR A 134 -3.55 11.31 -5.59
C THR A 134 -2.64 10.33 -6.34
N ALA A 135 -1.50 10.82 -6.81
CA ALA A 135 -0.41 9.99 -7.33
C ALA A 135 0.77 10.06 -6.37
N LEU A 136 1.35 8.90 -6.02
CA LEU A 136 2.39 8.79 -5.01
C LEU A 136 3.49 7.83 -5.48
N ARG A 137 4.69 8.05 -4.96
CA ARG A 137 5.79 7.08 -5.04
C ARG A 137 6.29 6.77 -3.63
N HIS A 138 6.42 5.49 -3.33
CA HIS A 138 6.93 5.01 -2.06
C HIS A 138 8.21 4.21 -2.25
N THR A 139 9.23 4.54 -1.47
CA THR A 139 10.50 3.84 -1.42
C THR A 139 10.61 3.13 -0.08
N VAL A 140 10.90 1.83 -0.11
CA VAL A 140 11.19 1.04 1.11
C VAL A 140 12.62 0.52 1.07
N ILE A 141 13.18 0.29 2.25
CA ILE A 141 14.45 -0.41 2.42
C ILE A 141 14.21 -1.85 2.87
N VAL A 142 14.89 -2.78 2.22
CA VAL A 142 14.90 -4.20 2.57
C VAL A 142 16.01 -4.47 3.58
N ARG A 143 15.68 -5.17 4.65
CA ARG A 143 16.58 -5.57 5.73
C ARG A 143 16.53 -7.08 5.93
N ASN A 144 17.67 -7.65 6.29
CA ASN A 144 17.74 -9.05 6.75
C ASN A 144 17.34 -9.11 8.23
N ARG A 145 16.67 -10.18 8.63
CA ARG A 145 16.40 -10.46 10.04
C ARG A 145 17.70 -10.88 10.72
N SER A 146 18.01 -10.31 11.88
CA SER A 146 19.21 -10.68 12.67
C SER A 146 19.09 -12.13 13.14
N GLY A 147 19.98 -13.00 12.67
CA GLY A 147 20.00 -14.44 12.96
C GLY A 147 20.54 -15.30 11.82
N GLN A 148 20.65 -14.77 10.60
CA GLN A 148 21.37 -15.40 9.50
C GLN A 148 22.69 -14.66 9.25
N THR A 149 23.76 -15.18 9.82
CA THR A 149 25.11 -14.97 9.29
C THR A 149 25.13 -15.52 7.87
N ASN A 150 25.55 -14.71 6.89
CA ASN A 150 25.98 -15.24 5.60
C ASN A 150 27.15 -16.20 5.86
N SER A 151 26.85 -17.50 5.91
CA SER A 151 27.84 -18.55 5.70
C SER A 151 28.17 -18.63 4.22
#